data_AF-A0A924SPM9-F1
#
_entry.id   AF-A0A924SPM9-F1
#
_cell.length_a   1.000
_cell.length_b   1.000
_cell.length_c   1.000
_cell.angle_alpha   90.00
_cell.angle_beta   90.00
_cell.angle_gamma   90.00
#
_symmetry.space_group_name_H-M   'P 1'
#
loop_
_entity.id
_entity.type
_entity.pdbx_description
1 polymer ?
#
loop_
_entity_poly.entity_id
_entity_poly.type
_entity_poly.pdbx_seq_one_letter_code
_entity_poly.pdbx_strand_id
1 'polypeptide(L)' 'MQRRFTLKALTAAVALSSLSVVPAHAADTIKVGVLHSLSGTMAISETVLKDTVLMAIDEINAKGGLLG' A
#
# COMPACT_ATOMS: atom_id res chain seq x y z
N MET A 1 -47.70 9.06 12.23
CA MET A 1 -46.88 9.80 11.25
C MET A 1 -45.37 9.62 11.42
N GLN A 2 -44.85 9.54 12.66
CA GLN A 2 -43.40 9.40 12.97
C GLN A 2 -42.68 8.24 12.27
N ARG A 3 -43.30 7.06 12.18
CA ARG A 3 -42.70 5.83 11.63
C ARG A 3 -42.42 5.86 10.12
N ARG A 4 -43.19 6.64 9.36
CA ARG A 4 -42.94 6.86 7.92
C ARG A 4 -41.83 7.87 7.67
N PHE A 5 -41.61 8.77 8.64
CA PHE A 5 -40.54 9.76 8.59
C PHE A 5 -39.18 9.12 8.85
N THR A 6 -39.10 8.22 9.84
CA THR A 6 -37.87 7.47 10.15
C THR A 6 -37.45 6.53 9.01
N LEU A 7 -38.41 5.86 8.36
CA LEU A 7 -38.15 5.03 7.18
C LEU A 7 -37.57 5.84 6.01
N LYS A 8 -38.12 7.03 5.74
CA LYS A 8 -37.61 7.94 4.71
C LYS A 8 -36.23 8.51 5.04
N ALA A 9 -36.00 8.84 6.32
CA ALA A 9 -34.71 9.34 6.79
C ALA A 9 -33.61 8.27 6.66
N LEU A 10 -33.93 7.00 6.97
CA LEU A 10 -32.99 5.90 6.84
C LEU A 10 -32.62 5.63 5.38
N THR A 11 -33.61 5.63 4.47
CA THR A 11 -33.32 5.48 3.02
C THR A 11 -32.50 6.63 2.47
N ALA A 12 -32.72 7.87 2.94
CA ALA A 12 -31.94 9.03 2.54
C ALA A 12 -30.50 8.95 3.08
N ALA A 13 -30.30 8.51 4.32
CA ALA A 13 -28.97 8.34 4.92
C ALA A 13 -28.14 7.28 4.17
N VAL A 14 -28.76 6.16 3.78
CA VAL A 14 -28.09 5.12 2.98
C VAL A 14 -27.73 5.65 1.58
N ALA A 15 -28.64 6.39 0.92
CA ALA A 15 -28.36 6.98 -0.38
C ALA A 15 -27.23 8.04 -0.34
N LEU A 16 -27.11 8.80 0.75
CA LEU A 16 -25.99 9.72 0.94
C LEU A 16 -24.66 8.99 1.22
N SER A 17 -24.69 7.86 1.93
CA SER A 17 -23.48 7.07 2.21
C SER A 17 -22.84 6.45 0.97
N SER A 18 -23.65 6.15 -0.07
CA SER A 18 -23.12 5.63 -1.34
C SER A 18 -22.36 6.66 -2.18
N LEU A 19 -22.50 7.96 -1.89
CA LEU A 19 -21.77 9.03 -2.59
C LEU A 19 -20.36 9.26 -2.00
N SER A 20 -20.03 8.63 -0.88
CA SER A 20 -18.76 8.84 -0.16
C SER A 20 -17.66 7.84 -0.54
N VAL A 21 -17.93 6.89 -1.43
CA VAL A 21 -16.93 5.90 -1.86
C VAL A 21 -16.01 6.56 -2.88
N VAL A 22 -14.95 7.19 -2.39
CA VAL A 22 -13.82 7.59 -3.23
C VAL A 22 -13.05 6.31 -3.59
N PRO A 23 -12.83 6.01 -4.87
CA PRO A 23 -12.01 4.87 -5.24
C PRO A 23 -10.59 5.09 -4.72
N ALA A 24 -10.12 4.18 -3.86
CA ALA A 24 -8.71 4.17 -3.47
C ALA A 24 -7.87 3.84 -4.71
N HIS A 25 -7.05 4.77 -5.17
CA HIS A 25 -6.04 4.50 -6.18
C HIS A 25 -4.84 3.89 -5.48
N ALA A 26 -4.51 2.64 -5.82
CA ALA A 26 -3.23 2.06 -5.42
C ALA A 26 -2.12 2.93 -6.01
N ALA A 27 -1.17 3.35 -5.18
CA ALA A 27 0.03 4.02 -5.67
C ALA A 27 0.84 3.06 -6.53
N ASP A 28 1.52 3.59 -7.56
CA ASP A 28 2.41 2.79 -8.38
C ASP A 28 3.56 2.23 -7.54
N THR A 29 4.00 1.00 -7.84
CA THR A 29 5.16 0.40 -7.17
C THR A 29 6.42 1.24 -7.40
N ILE A 30 7.06 1.64 -6.30
CA ILE A 30 8.34 2.35 -6.35
C ILE A 30 9.44 1.39 -6.81
N LYS A 31 10.10 1.72 -7.92
CA LYS A 31 11.22 0.93 -8.44
C LYS A 31 12.52 1.34 -7.75
N VAL A 32 13.14 0.40 -7.05
CA VAL A 32 14.43 0.61 -6.36
C VAL A 32 15.51 -0.16 -7.11
N GLY A 33 16.54 0.55 -7.58
CA GLY A 33 17.72 -0.05 -8.18
C GLY A 33 18.80 -0.32 -7.12
N VAL A 34 19.31 -1.56 -7.06
CA VAL A 34 20.43 -1.94 -6.19
C VAL A 34 21.65 -2.19 -7.07
N LEU A 35 22.60 -1.24 -7.08
CA LEU A 35 23.79 -1.32 -7.92
C LEU A 35 24.98 -1.82 -7.10
N HIS A 36 25.23 -3.13 -7.18
CA HIS A 36 26.35 -3.83 -6.56
C HIS A 36 27.06 -4.74 -7.59
N SER A 37 28.35 -4.95 -7.43
CA SER A 37 29.17 -5.92 -8.14
C SER A 37 28.79 -7.34 -7.72
N LEU A 38 27.84 -7.94 -8.44
CA LEU A 38 27.45 -9.36 -8.23
C LEU A 38 28.38 -10.34 -8.97
N SER A 39 29.48 -9.85 -9.53
CA SER A 39 30.51 -10.63 -10.21
C SER A 39 31.90 -10.01 -9.97
N GLY A 40 32.96 -10.78 -10.21
CA GLY A 40 34.34 -10.35 -9.92
C GLY A 40 34.75 -10.56 -8.46
N THR A 41 35.86 -9.96 -8.04
CA THR A 41 36.48 -10.21 -6.72
C THR A 41 35.64 -9.72 -5.54
N MET A 42 34.68 -8.83 -5.77
CA MET A 42 33.81 -8.26 -4.74
C MET A 42 32.44 -8.98 -4.62
N ALA A 43 32.14 -9.92 -5.52
CA ALA A 43 30.83 -10.59 -5.60
C ALA A 43 30.37 -11.24 -4.28
N ILE A 44 31.29 -11.88 -3.57
CA ILE A 44 30.97 -12.61 -2.32
C ILE A 44 30.52 -11.63 -1.24
N SER A 45 31.26 -10.53 -1.04
CA SER A 45 30.95 -9.53 -0.02
C SER A 45 29.70 -8.71 -0.38
N GLU A 46 29.51 -8.43 -1.66
CA GLU A 46 28.41 -7.58 -2.13
C GLU A 46 27.07 -8.32 -2.28
N THR A 47 27.07 -9.64 -2.44
CA THR A 47 25.83 -10.45 -2.49
C THR A 47 25.05 -10.35 -1.19
N VAL A 48 25.73 -10.51 -0.04
CA VAL A 48 25.09 -10.38 1.29
C VAL A 48 24.50 -8.99 1.49
N LEU A 49 25.17 -7.96 0.96
CA LEU A 49 24.71 -6.59 1.05
C LEU A 49 23.45 -6.35 0.18
N LYS A 50 23.43 -6.92 -1.04
CA LYS A 50 22.24 -6.90 -1.91
C LYS A 50 21.06 -7.63 -1.27
N ASP A 51 21.29 -8.77 -0.63
CA ASP A 51 20.24 -9.51 0.07
C ASP A 51 19.71 -8.76 1.30
N THR A 52 20.59 -8.06 2.03
CA THR A 52 20.19 -7.21 3.16
C THR A 52 19.30 -6.05 2.71
N VAL A 53 19.61 -5.44 1.56
CA VAL A 53 18.77 -4.37 0.99
C VAL A 53 17.39 -4.90 0.60
N LEU A 54 17.33 -6.07 -0.04
CA LEU A 54 16.05 -6.71 -0.39
C LEU A 54 15.24 -7.06 0.86
N MET A 55 15.88 -7.64 1.89
CA MET A 55 15.24 -7.93 3.18
C MET A 55 14.66 -6.67 3.82
N ALA A 56 15.38 -5.55 3.80
CA ALA A 56 14.89 -4.29 4.33
C ALA A 56 13.68 -3.75 3.56
N ILE A 57 13.68 -3.87 2.23
CA ILE A 57 12.53 -3.50 1.38
C ILE A 57 11.32 -4.37 1.74
N ASP A 58 11.51 -5.68 1.90
CA ASP A 58 10.43 -6.60 2.26
C ASP A 58 9.84 -6.29 3.63
N GLU A 59 10.68 -5.97 4.63
CA GLU A 59 10.22 -5.55 5.95
C GLU A 59 9.41 -4.25 5.92
N ILE A 60 9.83 -3.27 5.10
CA ILE A 60 9.11 -2.00 4.93
C ILE A 60 7.75 -2.27 4.28
N ASN A 61 7.70 -3.06 3.22
CA ASN A 61 6.47 -3.42 2.53
C ASN A 61 5.51 -4.20 3.44
N ALA A 62 6.04 -5.12 4.28
CA ALA A 62 5.24 -5.86 5.25
C ALA A 62 4.63 -4.95 6.34
N LYS A 63 5.25 -3.80 6.62
CA LYS A 63 4.77 -2.81 7.60
C LYS A 63 3.86 -1.73 7.00
N GLY A 64 3.36 -1.94 5.77
CA GLY A 64 2.47 -1.00 5.08
C GLY A 64 3.17 -0.10 4.07
N GLY A 65 4.40 -0.41 3.69
CA GLY A 65 5.10 0.30 2.62
C GLY A 65 5.44 1.75 2.96
N LEU A 66 5.79 2.51 1.92
CA LEU A 66 6.05 3.94 2.04
C LEU A 66 4.82 4.71 1.60
N LEU A 67 4.38 5.67 2.43
CA LEU A 67 3.18 6.49 2.23
C LEU A 67 1.84 5.75 2.38
N GLY A 68 1.85 4.56 2.98
CA GLY A 68 0.68 3.75 3.30
C GLY A 68 0.13 2.97 2.11
#